data_AF-A0A4V4HSN8-F1
#
_entry.id   AF-A0A4V4HSN8-F1
#
_cell.length_a   1.000
_cell.length_b   1.000
_cell.length_c   1.000
_cell.angle_alpha   90.00
_cell.angle_beta   90.00
_cell.angle_gamma   90.00
#
_symmetry.space_group_name_H-M   'P 1'
#
loop_
_entity.id
_entity.type
_entity.pdbx_description
1 polymer ?
#
loop_
_entity_poly.entity_id
_entity_poly.type
_entity_poly.pdbx_seq_one_letter_code
_entity_poly.pdbx_strand_id
1 'polypeptide(L)'
;MDVAALAGHLRTLAADFPSPGLAAADAHLEAAQAELKDAARESNAEVGLHRLGTAREKLADARKRLADAAGAVDDYLDSIGAGAAASSSRAAPTGTAPAAPAPVDPKRWWTDQINELCDRSGDADPQNVPPTRLFNDLLRCAADGNADGYHKRLRDAGPGAGVKLPGLAWPLVRTLAAEHLGRTPGGGDVGTLRDRCSAKVRSLVPRAEPDHIAAALASACTLGPPPPQDGEDHAAAARTAAIGPALVAALHRLGKTDRKA
;
A
#
# COMPACT_ATOMS: atom_id res chain seq x y z
N MET A 1 12.87 -26.14 21.15
CA MET A 1 13.76 -25.26 20.37
C MET A 1 14.91 -24.90 21.29
N ASP A 2 16.15 -25.09 20.86
CA ASP A 2 17.34 -24.81 21.69
C ASP A 2 17.54 -23.29 21.83
N VAL A 3 17.80 -22.80 23.04
CA VAL A 3 17.99 -21.37 23.35
C VAL A 3 19.16 -20.80 22.55
N ALA A 4 20.19 -21.61 22.30
CA ALA A 4 21.33 -21.22 21.46
C ALA A 4 20.93 -21.03 19.98
N ALA A 5 20.02 -21.85 19.46
CA ALA A 5 19.53 -21.75 18.09
C ALA A 5 18.62 -20.52 17.90
N LEU A 6 17.78 -20.22 18.88
CA LEU A 6 16.94 -19.01 18.89
C LEU A 6 17.79 -17.75 18.96
N ALA A 7 18.81 -17.73 19.84
CA ALA A 7 19.72 -16.61 19.97
C ALA A 7 20.56 -16.38 18.69
N GLY A 8 20.98 -17.45 18.02
CA GLY A 8 21.63 -17.37 16.72
C GLY A 8 20.72 -16.76 15.65
N HIS A 9 19.47 -17.20 15.57
CA HIS A 9 18.50 -16.71 14.59
C HIS A 9 18.16 -15.22 14.79
N LEU A 10 17.96 -14.79 16.05
CA LEU A 10 17.65 -13.39 16.36
C LEU A 10 18.82 -12.45 16.03
N ARG A 11 20.07 -12.88 16.25
CA ARG A 11 21.26 -12.10 15.85
C ARG A 11 21.39 -11.99 14.33
N THR A 12 21.07 -13.06 13.59
CA THR A 12 21.04 -13.00 12.12
C THR A 12 19.99 -12.01 11.63
N LEU A 13 18.77 -12.05 12.18
CA LEU A 13 17.71 -11.12 11.82
C LEU A 13 18.03 -9.66 12.16
N ALA A 14 18.70 -9.40 13.30
CA ALA A 14 19.17 -8.06 13.65
C ALA A 14 20.30 -7.57 12.73
N ALA A 15 21.19 -8.47 12.29
CA ALA A 15 22.24 -8.14 11.33
C ALA A 15 21.69 -7.83 9.92
N ASP A 16 20.52 -8.39 9.57
CA ASP A 16 19.82 -8.14 8.31
C ASP A 16 19.03 -6.81 8.29
N PHE A 17 19.08 -6.00 9.35
CA PHE A 17 18.46 -4.68 9.36
C PHE A 17 19.02 -3.78 8.23
N PRO A 18 18.18 -2.96 7.56
CA PRO A 18 18.52 -2.24 6.33
C PRO A 18 19.39 -0.98 6.57
N SER A 19 20.36 -1.07 7.49
CA SER A 19 21.31 0.01 7.78
C SER A 19 22.11 0.49 6.55
N PRO A 20 22.54 -0.36 5.59
CA PRO A 20 23.24 0.10 4.39
C PRO A 20 22.32 0.88 3.45
N GLY A 21 21.04 0.50 3.38
CA GLY A 21 20.02 1.17 2.56
C GLY A 21 19.73 2.59 3.07
N LEU A 22 19.72 2.80 4.38
CA LEU A 22 19.59 4.14 4.97
C LEU A 22 20.81 5.02 4.72
N ALA A 23 22.02 4.45 4.73
CA ALA A 23 23.24 5.18 4.40
C ALA A 23 23.27 5.62 2.92
N ALA A 24 22.80 4.76 2.01
CA ALA A 24 22.66 5.11 0.60
C ALA A 24 21.61 6.22 0.38
N ALA A 25 20.47 6.15 1.07
CA ALA A 25 19.44 7.19 1.00
C ALA A 25 19.93 8.56 1.50
N ASP A 26 20.76 8.60 2.55
CA ASP A 26 21.41 9.84 3.01
C ASP A 26 22.35 10.41 1.94
N ALA A 27 23.19 9.58 1.31
CA ALA A 27 24.09 10.02 0.25
C ALA A 27 23.34 10.63 -0.95
N HIS A 28 22.18 10.04 -1.31
CA HIS A 28 21.34 10.58 -2.37
C HIS A 28 20.65 11.91 -1.97
N LEU A 29 20.22 12.06 -0.72
CA LEU A 29 19.63 13.31 -0.23
C LEU A 29 20.66 14.44 -0.13
N GLU A 30 21.90 14.14 0.27
CA GLU A 30 23.02 15.10 0.25
C GLU A 30 23.32 15.57 -1.18
N ALA A 31 23.39 14.65 -2.14
CA ALA A 31 23.59 14.99 -3.55
C ALA A 31 22.45 15.87 -4.09
N ALA A 32 21.19 15.51 -3.81
CA ALA A 32 20.03 16.30 -4.21
C ALA A 32 20.00 17.69 -3.55
N GLN A 33 20.45 17.81 -2.29
CA GLN A 33 20.53 19.08 -1.59
C GLN A 33 21.64 19.99 -2.16
N ALA A 34 22.78 19.41 -2.59
CA ALA A 34 23.84 20.14 -3.26
C ALA A 34 23.37 20.71 -4.60
N GLU A 35 22.75 19.87 -5.45
CA GLU A 35 22.21 20.29 -6.75
C GLU A 35 21.13 21.38 -6.62
N LEU A 36 20.23 21.26 -5.63
CA LEU A 36 19.20 22.28 -5.38
C LEU A 36 19.77 23.60 -4.86
N LYS A 37 20.84 23.57 -4.06
CA LYS A 37 21.52 24.79 -3.61
C LYS A 37 22.22 25.50 -4.77
N ASP A 38 22.82 24.75 -5.68
CA ASP A 38 23.46 25.32 -6.86
C ASP A 38 22.40 25.89 -7.83
N ALA A 39 21.31 25.16 -8.08
CA ALA A 39 20.18 25.67 -8.87
C ALA A 39 19.50 26.90 -8.25
N ALA A 40 19.40 26.97 -6.92
CA ALA A 40 18.85 28.14 -6.20
C ALA A 40 19.82 29.33 -6.13
N ARG A 41 21.11 29.14 -6.42
CA ARG A 41 22.06 30.26 -6.63
C ARG A 41 21.90 30.86 -8.03
N GLU A 42 21.58 30.03 -9.01
CA GLU A 42 21.36 30.45 -10.40
C GLU A 42 19.95 31.01 -10.64
N SER A 43 18.98 30.61 -9.82
CA SER A 43 17.59 31.05 -9.88
C SER A 43 17.21 31.82 -8.62
N ASN A 44 16.65 33.03 -8.75
CA ASN A 44 16.21 33.86 -7.62
C ASN A 44 14.91 33.34 -6.95
N ALA A 45 14.71 32.01 -6.90
CA ALA A 45 13.51 31.34 -6.41
C ALA A 45 13.83 30.42 -5.23
N GLU A 46 13.02 30.47 -4.17
CA GLU A 46 13.09 29.53 -3.05
C GLU A 46 12.52 28.16 -3.46
N VAL A 47 13.38 27.31 -4.05
CA VAL A 47 12.96 25.99 -4.54
C VAL A 47 13.18 24.91 -3.47
N GLY A 48 12.10 24.25 -3.04
CA GLY A 48 12.06 22.87 -2.56
C GLY A 48 12.82 22.46 -1.30
N LEU A 49 13.72 23.30 -0.75
CA LEU A 49 14.61 22.99 0.37
C LEU A 49 13.90 22.50 1.62
N HIS A 50 12.71 23.02 1.92
CA HIS A 50 11.92 22.60 3.08
C HIS A 50 11.43 21.14 2.97
N ARG A 51 11.15 20.65 1.76
CA ARG A 51 10.72 19.27 1.53
C ARG A 51 11.88 18.28 1.72
N LEU A 52 13.10 18.67 1.32
CA LEU A 52 14.31 17.88 1.58
C LEU A 52 14.64 17.82 3.08
N GLY A 53 14.49 18.94 3.80
CA GLY A 53 14.63 18.95 5.26
C GLY A 53 13.66 17.97 5.93
N THR A 54 12.39 17.99 5.54
CA THR A 54 11.38 17.03 6.04
C THR A 54 11.74 15.58 5.71
N ALA A 55 12.34 15.32 4.55
CA ALA A 55 12.78 13.96 4.18
C ALA A 55 13.97 13.48 5.03
N ARG A 56 14.91 14.37 5.37
CA ARG A 56 16.04 14.05 6.26
C ARG A 56 15.60 13.76 7.69
N GLU A 57 14.67 14.55 8.24
CA GLU A 57 14.11 14.29 9.58
C GLU A 57 13.46 12.91 9.66
N LYS A 58 12.70 12.52 8.63
CA LYS A 58 12.10 11.18 8.55
C LYS A 58 13.13 10.05 8.48
N LEU A 59 14.26 10.28 7.81
CA LEU A 59 15.36 9.31 7.74
C LEU A 59 16.09 9.18 9.08
N ALA A 60 16.30 10.30 9.79
CA ALA A 60 16.83 10.30 11.15
C ALA A 60 15.93 9.53 12.13
N ASP A 61 14.60 9.74 12.05
CA ASP A 61 13.62 8.99 12.83
C ASP A 61 13.66 7.48 12.53
N ALA A 62 13.76 7.10 11.25
CA ALA A 62 13.86 5.69 10.86
C ALA A 62 15.12 5.03 11.43
N ARG A 63 16.26 5.73 11.41
CA ARG A 63 17.51 5.26 12.01
C ARG A 63 17.38 5.06 13.52
N LYS A 64 16.73 6.00 14.21
CA LYS A 64 16.50 5.88 15.65
C LYS A 64 15.65 4.65 15.99
N ARG A 65 14.56 4.43 15.25
CA ARG A 65 13.69 3.26 15.45
C ARG A 65 14.41 1.93 15.20
N LEU A 66 15.31 1.86 14.21
CA LEU A 66 16.13 0.67 13.97
C LEU A 66 17.15 0.43 15.10
N ALA A 67 17.74 1.49 15.64
CA ALA A 67 18.64 1.38 16.79
C ALA A 67 17.88 0.90 18.04
N ASP A 68 16.68 1.45 18.29
CA ASP A 68 15.81 1.03 19.38
C ASP A 68 15.37 -0.43 19.22
N ALA A 69 15.06 -0.87 18.00
CA ALA A 69 14.71 -2.27 17.71
C ALA A 69 15.90 -3.23 17.90
N ALA A 70 17.11 -2.82 17.53
CA ALA A 70 18.32 -3.61 17.78
C ALA A 70 18.59 -3.74 19.28
N GLY A 71 18.47 -2.63 20.03
CA GLY A 71 18.59 -2.62 21.49
C GLY A 71 17.56 -3.53 22.16
N ALA A 72 16.30 -3.54 21.71
CA ALA A 72 15.28 -4.44 22.25
C ALA A 72 15.57 -5.93 22.00
N VAL A 73 16.23 -6.27 20.89
CA VAL A 73 16.70 -7.63 20.60
C VAL A 73 17.85 -8.00 21.55
N ASP A 74 18.80 -7.10 21.77
CA ASP A 74 19.90 -7.31 22.71
C ASP A 74 19.39 -7.47 24.15
N ASP A 75 18.48 -6.61 24.60
CA ASP A 75 17.81 -6.69 25.91
C ASP A 75 17.07 -8.02 26.08
N TYR A 76 16.39 -8.50 25.04
CA TYR A 76 15.72 -9.80 25.06
C TYR A 76 16.73 -10.95 25.14
N LEU A 77 17.83 -10.90 24.38
CA LEU A 77 18.89 -11.90 24.42
C LEU A 77 19.59 -11.96 25.79
N ASP A 78 19.79 -10.82 26.43
CA ASP A 78 20.30 -10.72 27.79
C ASP A 78 19.31 -11.32 28.80
N SER A 79 18.00 -11.05 28.64
CA SER A 79 16.95 -11.58 29.53
C SER A 79 16.83 -13.11 29.52
N ILE A 80 17.13 -13.75 28.39
CA ILE A 80 17.12 -15.23 28.26
C ILE A 80 18.48 -15.86 28.59
N GLY A 81 19.44 -15.09 29.12
CA GLY A 81 20.77 -15.57 29.49
C GLY A 81 21.67 -15.91 28.29
N ALA A 82 21.28 -15.47 27.09
CA ALA A 82 22.06 -15.61 25.87
C ALA A 82 22.97 -14.40 25.59
N GLY A 83 22.93 -13.38 26.46
CA GLY A 83 23.81 -12.22 26.48
C GLY A 83 25.28 -12.61 26.63
N ALA A 84 26.09 -12.26 25.64
CA ALA A 84 27.54 -12.45 25.58
C ALA A 84 28.10 -13.75 26.19
N ALA A 85 27.91 -14.88 25.53
CA ALA A 85 28.85 -16.00 25.59
C ALA A 85 29.76 -15.97 24.36
N ALA A 86 30.91 -15.31 24.49
CA ALA A 86 32.01 -15.48 23.55
C ALA A 86 32.58 -16.90 23.70
N SER A 87 32.45 -17.75 22.67
CA SER A 87 33.50 -18.70 22.27
C SER A 87 33.16 -19.40 20.95
N SER A 88 33.95 -19.07 19.94
CA SER A 88 34.52 -19.95 18.90
C SER A 88 33.73 -21.18 18.43
N SER A 89 33.22 -21.11 17.21
CA SER A 89 33.67 -22.03 16.15
C SER A 89 33.39 -21.46 14.78
N ARG A 90 34.46 -21.05 14.09
CA ARG A 90 34.49 -20.72 12.69
C ARG A 90 34.36 -22.01 11.88
N ALA A 91 33.23 -22.20 11.23
CA ALA A 91 33.13 -22.96 10.00
C ALA A 91 32.22 -22.17 9.05
N ALA A 92 32.82 -21.53 8.05
CA ALA A 92 32.07 -20.85 7.01
C ALA A 92 31.37 -21.91 6.13
N PRO A 93 30.03 -21.94 6.01
CA PRO A 93 29.45 -22.33 4.75
C PRO A 93 29.65 -21.14 3.81
N THR A 94 30.24 -21.37 2.65
CA THR A 94 30.11 -20.48 1.49
C THR A 94 28.64 -20.49 1.06
N GLY A 95 27.79 -19.83 1.86
CA GLY A 95 26.42 -19.51 1.52
C GLY A 95 26.47 -18.31 0.61
N THR A 96 26.19 -18.54 -0.67
CA THR A 96 25.86 -17.51 -1.64
C THR A 96 24.96 -16.49 -0.95
N ALA A 97 25.41 -15.23 -0.88
CA ALA A 97 24.58 -14.14 -0.37
C ALA A 97 23.18 -14.25 -0.98
N PRO A 98 22.09 -14.19 -0.20
CA PRO A 98 20.76 -14.13 -0.79
C PRO A 98 20.78 -12.92 -1.73
N ALA A 99 20.62 -13.20 -3.01
CA ALA A 99 20.56 -12.17 -4.02
C ALA A 99 19.53 -11.15 -3.56
N ALA A 100 19.91 -9.87 -3.54
CA ALA A 100 18.98 -8.77 -3.32
C ALA A 100 17.69 -9.07 -4.08
N PRO A 101 16.49 -8.96 -3.47
CA PRO A 101 15.25 -9.26 -4.17
C PRO A 101 15.28 -8.46 -5.46
N ALA A 102 15.25 -9.18 -6.59
CA ALA A 102 15.33 -8.56 -7.89
C ALA A 102 14.27 -7.46 -7.95
N PRO A 103 14.57 -6.28 -8.52
CA PRO A 103 13.59 -5.20 -8.62
C PRO A 103 12.34 -5.76 -9.28
N VAL A 104 11.26 -5.88 -8.50
CA VAL A 104 10.01 -6.43 -8.97
C VAL A 104 9.46 -5.45 -9.99
N ASP A 105 9.27 -5.89 -11.23
CA ASP A 105 8.66 -5.05 -12.26
C ASP A 105 7.28 -4.60 -11.76
N PRO A 106 7.06 -3.28 -11.53
CA PRO A 106 5.81 -2.77 -10.99
C PRO A 106 4.59 -3.14 -11.84
N LYS A 107 4.77 -3.33 -13.15
CA LYS A 107 3.68 -3.72 -14.06
C LYS A 107 3.31 -5.19 -13.88
N ARG A 108 4.31 -6.04 -13.73
CA ARG A 108 4.11 -7.47 -13.48
C ARG A 108 3.46 -7.68 -12.11
N TRP A 109 3.97 -7.01 -11.09
CA TRP A 109 3.38 -7.01 -9.74
C TRP A 109 1.92 -6.55 -9.76
N TRP A 110 1.60 -5.44 -10.45
CA TRP A 110 0.22 -4.98 -10.58
C TRP A 110 -0.68 -6.03 -11.22
N THR A 111 -0.21 -6.63 -12.31
CA THR A 111 -0.95 -7.67 -13.04
C THR A 111 -1.24 -8.86 -12.14
N ASP A 112 -0.23 -9.35 -11.41
CA ASP A 112 -0.35 -10.48 -10.49
C ASP A 112 -1.36 -10.17 -9.37
N GLN A 113 -1.30 -8.98 -8.79
CA GLN A 113 -2.22 -8.57 -7.73
C GLN A 113 -3.66 -8.39 -8.21
N ILE A 114 -3.88 -7.82 -9.39
CA ILE A 114 -5.24 -7.69 -9.94
C ILE A 114 -5.80 -9.05 -10.34
N ASN A 115 -4.97 -9.93 -10.90
CA ASN A 115 -5.33 -11.32 -11.20
C ASN A 115 -5.75 -12.05 -9.92
N GLU A 116 -4.93 -11.97 -8.87
CA GLU A 116 -5.23 -12.56 -7.58
C GLU A 116 -6.54 -12.02 -6.98
N LEU A 117 -6.69 -10.70 -6.89
CA LEU A 117 -7.86 -10.06 -6.27
C LEU A 117 -9.17 -10.36 -7.01
N CYS A 118 -9.12 -10.37 -8.34
CA CYS A 118 -10.28 -10.67 -9.18
C CYS A 118 -10.50 -12.17 -9.40
N ASP A 119 -9.67 -13.04 -8.82
CA ASP A 119 -9.66 -14.50 -9.01
C ASP A 119 -9.68 -14.89 -10.50
N ARG A 120 -8.80 -14.23 -11.27
CA ARG A 120 -8.73 -14.33 -12.73
C ARG A 120 -7.28 -14.38 -13.18
N SER A 121 -7.07 -14.77 -14.44
CA SER A 121 -5.73 -14.83 -15.04
C SER A 121 -5.70 -14.12 -16.38
N GLY A 122 -4.55 -13.56 -16.72
CA GLY A 122 -4.27 -12.99 -18.03
C GLY A 122 -3.07 -12.05 -18.02
N ASP A 123 -2.38 -11.96 -19.15
CA ASP A 123 -1.21 -11.09 -19.33
C ASP A 123 -1.62 -9.67 -19.71
N ALA A 124 -1.16 -8.67 -18.95
CA ALA A 124 -1.50 -7.28 -19.19
C ALA A 124 -1.14 -6.86 -20.61
N ASP A 125 -2.08 -6.19 -21.28
CA ASP A 125 -1.86 -5.45 -22.52
C ASP A 125 -1.85 -3.96 -22.18
N PRO A 126 -0.68 -3.35 -21.91
CA PRO A 126 -0.62 -2.05 -21.25
C PRO A 126 -1.27 -0.96 -22.11
N GLN A 127 -2.34 -0.37 -21.62
CA GLN A 127 -3.01 0.74 -22.27
C GLN A 127 -2.77 2.04 -21.52
N ASN A 128 -2.26 3.06 -22.23
CA ASN A 128 -2.12 4.40 -21.65
C ASN A 128 -3.47 5.13 -21.69
N VAL A 129 -4.34 4.80 -20.73
CA VAL A 129 -5.67 5.39 -20.59
C VAL A 129 -5.67 6.41 -19.47
N PRO A 130 -6.23 7.63 -19.67
CA PRO A 130 -6.40 8.59 -18.60
C PRO A 130 -7.21 8.02 -17.43
N PRO A 131 -6.85 8.29 -16.16
CA PRO A 131 -7.53 7.72 -14.98
C PRO A 131 -9.04 7.98 -14.95
N THR A 132 -9.50 9.13 -15.46
CA THR A 132 -10.93 9.48 -15.54
C THR A 132 -11.69 8.60 -16.54
N ARG A 133 -11.10 8.32 -17.70
CA ARG A 133 -11.68 7.42 -18.71
C ARG A 133 -11.71 5.99 -18.20
N LEU A 134 -10.61 5.53 -17.60
CA LEU A 134 -10.53 4.22 -16.94
C LEU A 134 -11.63 4.07 -15.88
N PHE A 135 -11.77 5.06 -15.00
CA PHE A 135 -12.77 5.04 -13.95
C PHE A 135 -14.20 4.92 -14.52
N ASN A 136 -14.54 5.71 -15.54
CA ASN A 136 -15.84 5.62 -16.22
C ASN A 136 -16.07 4.24 -16.88
N ASP A 137 -15.04 3.68 -17.51
CA ASP A 137 -15.13 2.36 -18.13
C ASP A 137 -15.32 1.24 -17.09
N LEU A 138 -14.67 1.35 -15.92
CA LEU A 138 -14.86 0.45 -14.79
C LEU A 138 -16.28 0.58 -14.20
N LEU A 139 -16.80 1.79 -14.05
CA LEU A 139 -18.18 2.01 -13.61
C LEU A 139 -19.20 1.39 -14.57
N ARG A 140 -18.98 1.51 -15.87
CA ARG A 140 -19.82 0.86 -16.88
C ARG A 140 -19.77 -0.66 -16.75
N CYS A 141 -18.57 -1.25 -16.68
CA CYS A 141 -18.44 -2.70 -16.50
C CYS A 141 -19.11 -3.19 -15.21
N ALA A 142 -18.95 -2.44 -14.11
CA ALA A 142 -19.59 -2.73 -12.83
C ALA A 142 -21.12 -2.60 -12.90
N ALA A 143 -21.65 -1.61 -13.63
CA ALA A 143 -23.07 -1.46 -13.89
C ALA A 143 -23.60 -2.63 -14.71
N ASP A 144 -22.87 -3.09 -15.72
CA ASP A 144 -23.28 -4.22 -16.56
C ASP A 144 -23.08 -5.58 -15.87
N GLY A 145 -22.43 -5.62 -14.71
CA GLY A 145 -22.04 -6.87 -14.04
C GLY A 145 -20.95 -7.64 -14.80
N ASN A 146 -20.25 -6.97 -15.72
CA ASN A 146 -19.20 -7.54 -16.54
C ASN A 146 -17.87 -7.58 -15.76
N ALA A 147 -17.73 -8.59 -14.91
CA ALA A 147 -16.56 -8.78 -14.07
C ALA A 147 -15.28 -9.04 -14.88
N ASP A 148 -15.37 -9.69 -16.04
CA ASP A 148 -14.22 -9.95 -16.93
C ASP A 148 -13.75 -8.66 -17.61
N GLY A 149 -14.69 -7.85 -18.09
CA GLY A 149 -14.40 -6.54 -18.67
C GLY A 149 -13.87 -5.53 -17.64
N TYR A 150 -14.27 -5.68 -16.37
CA TYR A 150 -13.75 -4.92 -15.23
C TYR A 150 -12.31 -5.29 -14.93
N HIS A 151 -12.04 -6.59 -14.74
CA HIS A 151 -10.71 -7.16 -14.51
C HIS A 151 -9.73 -6.77 -15.62
N LYS A 152 -10.10 -7.00 -16.88
CA LYS A 152 -9.25 -6.69 -18.04
C LYS A 152 -8.79 -5.23 -18.04
N ARG A 153 -9.72 -4.28 -17.88
CA ARG A 153 -9.43 -2.85 -17.90
C ARG A 153 -8.56 -2.41 -16.74
N LEU A 154 -8.81 -2.94 -15.55
CA LEU A 154 -8.04 -2.61 -14.35
C LEU A 154 -6.61 -3.14 -14.46
N ARG A 155 -6.45 -4.35 -15.00
CA ARG A 155 -5.16 -4.97 -15.26
C ARG A 155 -4.36 -4.21 -16.33
N ASP A 156 -4.98 -3.88 -17.45
CA ASP A 156 -4.35 -3.21 -18.61
C ASP A 156 -3.93 -1.76 -18.32
N ALA A 157 -4.58 -1.10 -17.37
CA ALA A 157 -4.26 0.25 -16.94
C ALA A 157 -2.89 0.37 -16.23
N GLY A 158 -2.44 -0.72 -15.60
CA GLY A 158 -1.21 -0.73 -14.82
C GLY A 158 -1.24 0.16 -13.55
N PRO A 159 -0.12 0.19 -12.81
CA PRO A 159 -0.05 0.90 -11.53
C PRO A 159 -0.18 2.42 -11.69
N GLY A 160 0.34 3.01 -12.76
CA GLY A 160 0.36 4.48 -12.93
C GLY A 160 -1.02 5.15 -13.02
N ALA A 161 -2.03 4.45 -13.55
CA ALA A 161 -3.41 4.91 -13.59
C ALA A 161 -4.24 4.34 -12.43
N GLY A 162 -4.01 3.07 -12.07
CA GLY A 162 -4.77 2.38 -11.02
C GLY A 162 -4.66 3.03 -9.64
N VAL A 163 -3.46 3.46 -9.22
CA VAL A 163 -3.25 4.12 -7.92
C VAL A 163 -3.97 5.46 -7.77
N LYS A 164 -4.43 6.06 -8.88
CA LYS A 164 -5.16 7.34 -8.90
C LYS A 164 -6.68 7.16 -8.80
N LEU A 165 -7.19 5.94 -9.02
CA LEU A 165 -8.63 5.65 -8.96
C LEU A 165 -9.26 5.93 -7.58
N PRO A 166 -8.61 5.64 -6.44
CA PRO A 166 -9.14 5.98 -5.12
C PRO A 166 -9.43 7.49 -4.97
N GLY A 167 -8.59 8.36 -5.54
CA GLY A 167 -8.81 9.82 -5.52
C GLY A 167 -10.07 10.26 -6.26
N LEU A 168 -10.56 9.47 -7.23
CA LEU A 168 -11.83 9.69 -7.93
C LEU A 168 -13.00 9.00 -7.21
N ALA A 169 -12.74 7.82 -6.64
CA ALA A 169 -13.77 6.98 -6.02
C ALA A 169 -14.25 7.55 -4.67
N TRP A 170 -13.34 7.95 -3.78
CA TRP A 170 -13.70 8.29 -2.39
C TRP A 170 -14.66 9.47 -2.25
N PRO A 171 -14.50 10.59 -2.97
CA PRO A 171 -15.49 11.66 -2.92
C PRO A 171 -16.88 11.18 -3.35
N LEU A 172 -16.97 10.32 -4.37
CA LEU A 172 -18.24 9.77 -4.86
C LEU A 172 -18.85 8.77 -3.88
N VAL A 173 -18.04 7.88 -3.29
CA VAL A 173 -18.47 6.95 -2.24
C VAL A 173 -19.06 7.73 -1.06
N ARG A 174 -18.38 8.79 -0.60
CA ARG A 174 -18.85 9.64 0.49
C ARG A 174 -20.19 10.31 0.15
N THR A 175 -20.31 10.90 -1.04
CA THR A 175 -21.55 11.55 -1.49
C THR A 175 -22.71 10.56 -1.58
N LEU A 176 -22.50 9.42 -2.25
CA LEU A 176 -23.54 8.40 -2.41
C LEU A 176 -23.94 7.77 -1.07
N ALA A 177 -22.97 7.55 -0.17
CA ALA A 177 -23.26 7.11 1.19
C ALA A 177 -24.06 8.15 1.97
N ALA A 178 -23.76 9.45 1.82
CA ALA A 178 -24.51 10.52 2.46
C ALA A 178 -25.96 10.60 1.94
N GLU A 179 -26.15 10.48 0.62
CA GLU A 179 -27.48 10.42 -0.01
C GLU A 179 -28.28 9.23 0.52
N HIS A 180 -27.65 8.07 0.63
CA HIS A 180 -28.28 6.84 1.12
C HIS A 180 -28.64 6.90 2.62
N LEU A 181 -27.82 7.57 3.43
CA LEU A 181 -28.03 7.71 4.87
C LEU A 181 -28.88 8.93 5.25
N GLY A 182 -29.10 9.88 4.33
CA GLY A 182 -29.74 11.17 4.59
C GLY A 182 -28.94 12.11 5.51
N ARG A 183 -27.68 11.76 5.81
CA ARG A 183 -26.76 12.52 6.68
C ARG A 183 -25.30 12.22 6.32
N THR A 184 -24.37 13.01 6.83
CA THR A 184 -22.93 12.75 6.67
C THR A 184 -22.56 11.36 7.22
N PRO A 185 -21.87 10.50 6.43
CA PRO A 185 -21.45 9.18 6.87
C PRO A 185 -20.35 9.30 7.93
N GLY A 186 -20.47 8.51 9.00
CA GLY A 186 -19.48 8.39 10.07
C GLY A 186 -18.93 6.98 10.21
N GLY A 187 -17.98 6.78 11.14
CA GLY A 187 -17.36 5.46 11.39
C GLY A 187 -18.36 4.37 11.80
N GLY A 188 -19.43 4.73 12.51
CA GLY A 188 -20.50 3.81 12.90
C GLY A 188 -21.33 3.27 11.72
N ASP A 189 -21.27 3.90 10.55
CA ASP A 189 -22.03 3.50 9.37
C ASP A 189 -21.31 2.48 8.48
N VAL A 190 -20.01 2.27 8.73
CA VAL A 190 -19.13 1.42 7.90
C VAL A 190 -19.66 -0.02 7.84
N GLY A 191 -20.07 -0.60 8.97
CA GLY A 191 -20.60 -1.97 9.02
C GLY A 191 -21.87 -2.13 8.16
N THR A 192 -22.83 -1.22 8.33
CA THR A 192 -24.09 -1.22 7.58
C THR A 192 -23.88 -1.04 6.08
N LEU A 193 -23.01 -0.12 5.67
CA LEU A 193 -22.68 0.12 4.26
C LEU A 193 -21.91 -1.07 3.65
N ARG A 194 -20.98 -1.67 4.42
CA ARG A 194 -20.24 -2.87 4.00
C ARG A 194 -21.21 -4.00 3.69
N ASP A 195 -22.13 -4.30 4.60
CA ASP A 195 -23.04 -5.45 4.44
C ASP A 195 -23.89 -5.32 3.18
N ARG A 196 -24.42 -4.12 2.92
CA ARG A 196 -25.22 -3.80 1.72
C ARG A 196 -24.43 -3.85 0.42
N CYS A 197 -23.16 -3.45 0.44
CA CYS A 197 -22.32 -3.40 -0.77
C CYS A 197 -21.55 -4.70 -1.04
N SER A 198 -21.32 -5.52 -0.01
CA SER A 198 -20.40 -6.66 -0.04
C SER A 198 -20.66 -7.64 -1.18
N ALA A 199 -21.92 -8.04 -1.39
CA ALA A 199 -22.28 -8.98 -2.44
C ALA A 199 -21.97 -8.45 -3.85
N LYS A 200 -22.19 -7.15 -4.08
CA LYS A 200 -21.90 -6.52 -5.38
C LYS A 200 -20.42 -6.31 -5.60
N VAL A 201 -19.69 -5.88 -4.57
CA VAL A 201 -18.23 -5.76 -4.66
C VAL A 201 -17.61 -7.12 -4.94
N ARG A 202 -18.02 -8.18 -4.23
CA ARG A 202 -17.51 -9.54 -4.45
C ARG A 202 -17.88 -10.14 -5.80
N SER A 203 -18.99 -9.73 -6.41
CA SER A 203 -19.31 -10.16 -7.78
C SER A 203 -18.30 -9.68 -8.82
N LEU A 204 -17.57 -8.60 -8.53
CA LEU A 204 -16.54 -8.04 -9.41
C LEU A 204 -15.11 -8.36 -8.92
N VAL A 205 -14.92 -8.41 -7.61
CA VAL A 205 -13.64 -8.67 -6.93
C VAL A 205 -13.85 -9.79 -5.90
N PRO A 206 -13.81 -11.08 -6.33
CA PRO A 206 -14.18 -12.22 -5.47
C PRO A 206 -13.35 -12.34 -4.19
N ARG A 207 -12.04 -12.00 -4.24
CA ARG A 207 -11.15 -12.05 -3.07
C ARG A 207 -11.18 -10.79 -2.21
N ALA A 208 -12.19 -9.93 -2.40
CA ALA A 208 -12.43 -8.81 -1.49
C ALA A 208 -13.00 -9.31 -0.15
N GLU A 209 -12.10 -9.52 0.82
CA GLU A 209 -12.47 -9.78 2.22
C GLU A 209 -13.35 -8.65 2.79
N PRO A 210 -14.24 -8.96 3.75
CA PRO A 210 -15.15 -7.95 4.29
C PRO A 210 -14.40 -6.79 4.96
N ASP A 211 -13.23 -7.08 5.54
CA ASP A 211 -12.39 -6.10 6.21
C ASP A 211 -11.71 -5.15 5.22
N HIS A 212 -11.35 -5.63 4.02
CA HIS A 212 -10.86 -4.75 2.95
C HIS A 212 -11.93 -3.76 2.49
N ILE A 213 -13.18 -4.21 2.40
CA ILE A 213 -14.32 -3.37 2.03
C ILE A 213 -14.61 -2.35 3.15
N ALA A 214 -14.55 -2.78 4.41
CA ALA A 214 -14.71 -1.92 5.57
C ALA A 214 -13.62 -0.84 5.65
N ALA A 215 -12.35 -1.22 5.42
CA ALA A 215 -11.22 -0.29 5.40
C ALA A 215 -11.36 0.75 4.27
N ALA A 216 -11.78 0.33 3.07
CA ALA A 216 -12.04 1.23 1.96
C ALA A 216 -13.20 2.20 2.25
N LEU A 217 -14.30 1.72 2.84
CA LEU A 217 -15.43 2.54 3.25
C LEU A 217 -15.04 3.51 4.37
N ALA A 218 -14.29 3.06 5.37
CA ALA A 218 -13.75 3.89 6.43
C ALA A 218 -12.90 5.02 5.83
N SER A 219 -11.94 4.68 4.95
CA SER A 219 -11.10 5.66 4.26
C SER A 219 -11.91 6.71 3.48
N ALA A 220 -13.03 6.33 2.86
CA ALA A 220 -13.89 7.26 2.15
C ALA A 220 -14.75 8.13 3.09
N CYS A 221 -15.21 7.56 4.21
CA CYS A 221 -16.12 8.23 5.13
C CYS A 221 -15.40 9.14 6.15
N THR A 222 -14.16 8.82 6.56
CA THR A 222 -13.45 9.53 7.65
C THR A 222 -12.47 10.63 7.20
N LEU A 223 -12.61 11.18 5.99
CA LEU A 223 -11.71 12.24 5.47
C LEU A 223 -10.22 11.83 5.42
N GLY A 224 -9.94 10.54 5.27
CA GLY A 224 -8.59 10.04 5.01
C GLY A 224 -8.40 8.62 5.50
N PRO A 225 -7.60 7.80 4.79
CA PRO A 225 -7.16 6.51 5.29
C PRO A 225 -6.34 6.71 6.58
N PRO A 226 -6.33 5.73 7.50
CA PRO A 226 -5.30 5.69 8.53
C PRO A 226 -3.91 5.71 7.87
N PRO A 227 -2.88 6.29 8.52
CA PRO A 227 -1.54 6.33 7.96
C PRO A 227 -1.08 4.91 7.61
N PRO A 228 -0.47 4.71 6.43
CA PRO A 228 -0.04 3.40 6.01
C PRO A 228 0.96 2.80 7.01
N GLN A 229 0.83 1.49 7.26
CA GLN A 229 1.84 0.70 7.96
C GLN A 229 2.86 0.20 6.91
N ASP A 230 4.14 0.41 7.18
CA ASP A 230 5.23 0.18 6.23
C ASP A 230 5.17 -1.21 5.56
N GLY A 231 5.30 -1.26 4.23
CA GLY A 231 5.30 -2.49 3.42
C GLY A 231 3.93 -2.94 2.89
N GLU A 232 2.84 -2.40 3.44
CA GLU A 232 1.46 -2.73 3.05
C GLU A 232 0.93 -1.86 1.89
N ASP A 233 1.69 -0.81 1.53
CA ASP A 233 1.30 0.26 0.60
C ASP A 233 0.91 -0.22 -0.80
N HIS A 234 1.66 -1.17 -1.34
CA HIS A 234 1.45 -1.62 -2.71
C HIS A 234 0.20 -2.51 -2.78
N ALA A 235 0.09 -3.53 -1.92
CA ALA A 235 -1.09 -4.39 -1.87
C ALA A 235 -2.37 -3.60 -1.51
N ALA A 236 -2.26 -2.60 -0.62
CA ALA A 236 -3.35 -1.67 -0.35
C ALA A 236 -3.76 -0.85 -1.59
N ALA A 237 -2.81 -0.43 -2.43
CA ALA A 237 -3.10 0.33 -3.64
C ALA A 237 -3.87 -0.48 -4.70
N ALA A 238 -3.48 -1.72 -4.97
CA ALA A 238 -4.20 -2.60 -5.90
C ALA A 238 -5.62 -2.91 -5.38
N ARG A 239 -5.75 -3.19 -4.07
CA ARG A 239 -7.05 -3.42 -3.40
C ARG A 239 -7.97 -2.22 -3.49
N THR A 240 -7.48 -1.03 -3.13
CA THR A 240 -8.30 0.20 -3.15
C THR A 240 -8.68 0.61 -4.56
N ALA A 241 -7.81 0.41 -5.54
CA ALA A 241 -8.10 0.63 -6.95
C ALA A 241 -9.18 -0.33 -7.50
N ALA A 242 -9.18 -1.59 -7.05
CA ALA A 242 -10.20 -2.58 -7.42
C ALA A 242 -11.53 -2.35 -6.70
N ILE A 243 -11.50 -2.00 -5.41
CA ILE A 243 -12.70 -1.87 -4.57
C ILE A 243 -13.40 -0.52 -4.77
N GLY A 244 -12.66 0.56 -5.02
CA GLY A 244 -13.21 1.92 -5.11
C GLY A 244 -14.32 2.09 -6.16
N PRO A 245 -14.05 1.81 -7.46
CA PRO A 245 -15.08 1.90 -8.50
C PRO A 245 -16.24 0.91 -8.28
N ALA A 246 -15.95 -0.28 -7.76
CA ALA A 246 -16.97 -1.28 -7.41
C ALA A 246 -17.91 -0.77 -6.30
N LEU A 247 -17.38 -0.08 -5.27
CA LEU A 247 -18.17 0.56 -4.22
C LEU A 247 -19.05 1.68 -4.74
N VAL A 248 -18.53 2.54 -5.63
CA VAL A 248 -19.34 3.60 -6.27
C VAL A 248 -20.51 2.99 -7.04
N ALA A 249 -20.26 1.95 -7.84
CA ALA A 249 -21.31 1.27 -8.59
C ALA A 249 -22.33 0.58 -7.68
N ALA A 250 -21.90 -0.03 -6.57
CA ALA A 250 -22.77 -0.66 -5.59
C ALA A 250 -23.68 0.37 -4.88
N LEU A 251 -23.11 1.45 -4.36
CA LEU A 251 -23.87 2.51 -3.67
C LEU A 251 -24.85 3.23 -4.59
N HIS A 252 -24.44 3.52 -5.83
CA HIS A 252 -25.33 4.14 -6.82
C HIS A 252 -26.53 3.25 -7.19
N ARG A 253 -26.39 1.92 -7.09
CA ARG A 253 -27.51 0.98 -7.28
C ARG A 253 -28.44 0.92 -6.07
N LEU A 254 -27.91 0.99 -4.84
CA LEU A 254 -28.74 1.00 -3.63
C LEU A 254 -29.76 2.13 -3.67
N GLY A 255 -29.33 3.37 -3.96
CA GLY A 255 -30.23 4.52 -4.06
C GLY A 255 -31.32 4.42 -5.15
N LYS A 256 -31.15 3.57 -6.17
CA LYS A 256 -32.19 3.29 -7.18
C LYS A 256 -33.17 2.22 -6.74
N THR A 257 -32.74 1.31 -5.86
CA THR A 257 -33.57 0.20 -5.36
C THR A 257 -34.46 0.70 -4.23
N ASP A 258 -33.93 1.53 -3.33
CA ASP A 258 -34.70 2.14 -2.25
C ASP A 258 -35.71 3.20 -2.73
N ARG A 259 -35.51 3.78 -3.93
CA ARG A 259 -36.49 4.70 -4.55
C ARG A 259 -37.64 3.98 -5.25
N LYS A 260 -37.51 2.67 -5.52
CA LYS A 260 -38.53 1.85 -6.19
C LYS A 260 -39.35 1.00 -5.21
N ALA A 261 -38.91 0.88 -3.96
CA ALA A 261 -39.67 0.28 -2.86
C ALA A 261 -40.53 1.37 -2.18
#